data_AF-A0A3M1YM56-F1
#
_entry.id   AF-A0A3M1YM56-F1
#
_cell.length_a   1.000
_cell.length_b   1.000
_cell.length_c   1.000
_cell.angle_alpha   90.00
_cell.angle_beta   90.00
_cell.angle_gamma   90.00
#
_symmetry.space_group_name_H-M   'P 1'
#
loop_
_entity.id
_entity.type
_entity.pdbx_description
1 polymer ?
#
loop_
_entity_poly.entity_id
_entity_poly.type
_entity_poly.pdbx_seq_one_letter_code
_entity_poly.pdbx_strand_id
1 'polypeptide(L)'
;VYNRAWVTHESFKGMSKVQAMAIMKQLKPVLDEELIYFVYYEDKPVGFYISLPELNEIFRYVNGNLNLFGKLKFLYHKWKGTCRTSFGVAFGIDPDHQGKGLEGAIFQEMERVLRNAKKRRYDNIIITWIGDFNPKMIRIIEGLGGKPLRIMATYRKLFDENAEFERSPIIGVRKGNNPMEKMR
;
A
#
# COMPACT_ATOMS: atom_id res chain seq x y z
N VAL A 1 5.90 12.90 7.28
CA VAL A 1 5.74 11.45 7.44
C VAL A 1 6.25 10.63 6.24
N TYR A 2 5.75 10.81 5.00
CA TYR A 2 6.13 9.97 3.83
C TYR A 2 7.64 9.77 3.67
N ASN A 3 8.41 10.85 3.48
CA ASN A 3 9.86 10.76 3.31
C ASN A 3 10.58 10.10 4.50
N ARG A 4 10.12 10.36 5.73
CA ARG A 4 10.73 9.76 6.94
C ARG A 4 10.45 8.26 7.04
N ALA A 5 9.24 7.82 6.70
CA ALA A 5 8.86 6.41 6.76
C ALA A 5 9.57 5.54 5.70
N TRP A 6 9.97 6.14 4.57
CA TRP A 6 10.59 5.42 3.44
C TRP A 6 12.10 5.59 3.33
N VAL A 7 12.73 6.40 4.19
CA VAL A 7 14.19 6.68 4.16
C VAL A 7 15.06 5.42 4.30
N THR A 8 14.53 4.35 4.90
CA THR A 8 15.23 3.08 5.11
C THR A 8 15.22 2.14 3.90
N HIS A 9 14.48 2.48 2.83
CA HIS A 9 14.45 1.69 1.61
C HIS A 9 15.59 2.11 0.67
N GLU A 10 16.45 1.18 0.27
CA GLU A 10 17.71 1.46 -0.46
C GLU A 10 17.55 2.30 -1.74
N SER A 11 16.41 2.23 -2.41
CA SER A 11 16.14 2.96 -3.66
C SER A 11 15.26 4.20 -3.48
N PHE A 12 14.94 4.59 -2.25
CA PHE A 12 14.03 5.71 -2.01
C PHE A 12 14.71 7.05 -2.24
N LYS A 13 14.36 7.69 -3.36
CA LYS A 13 14.60 9.12 -3.58
C LYS A 13 13.42 9.87 -2.98
N GLY A 14 13.69 10.70 -1.97
CA GLY A 14 12.66 11.50 -1.30
C GLY A 14 11.78 12.26 -2.28
N MET A 15 10.52 12.47 -1.90
CA MET A 15 9.55 13.19 -2.71
C MET A 15 9.47 14.65 -2.26
N SER A 16 9.55 15.58 -3.20
CA SER A 16 9.34 17.00 -2.90
C SER A 16 7.87 17.29 -2.62
N LYS A 17 7.58 18.38 -1.89
CA LYS A 17 6.19 18.81 -1.64
C LYS A 17 5.42 19.03 -2.95
N VAL A 18 6.07 19.63 -3.96
CA VAL A 18 5.44 19.89 -5.27
C VAL A 18 5.05 18.59 -5.96
N GLN A 19 5.93 17.58 -5.95
CA GLN A 19 5.64 16.26 -6.50
C GLN A 19 4.49 15.58 -5.76
N ALA A 20 4.51 15.58 -4.42
CA ALA A 20 3.44 15.01 -3.61
C ALA A 20 2.09 15.67 -3.91
N MET A 21 2.05 16.99 -3.97
CA MET A 21 0.83 17.75 -4.30
C MET A 21 0.32 17.45 -5.71
N ALA A 22 1.22 17.29 -6.70
CA ALA A 22 0.84 16.93 -8.06
C ALA A 22 0.21 15.52 -8.13
N ILE A 23 0.81 14.54 -7.45
CA ILE A 23 0.27 13.17 -7.35
C ILE A 23 -1.11 13.20 -6.68
N MET A 24 -1.25 13.88 -5.53
CA MET A 24 -2.54 13.96 -4.84
C MET A 24 -3.62 14.65 -5.68
N LYS A 25 -3.27 15.68 -6.46
CA LYS A 25 -4.18 16.34 -7.39
C LYS A 25 -4.67 15.39 -8.48
N GLN A 26 -3.78 14.55 -9.02
CA GLN A 26 -4.13 13.54 -10.02
C GLN A 26 -5.00 12.42 -9.45
N LEU A 27 -4.77 12.02 -8.20
CA LEU A 27 -5.54 11.00 -7.51
C LEU A 27 -6.91 11.50 -7.04
N LYS A 28 -7.10 12.81 -6.83
CA LYS A 28 -8.34 13.42 -6.32
C LYS A 28 -9.65 12.89 -6.92
N PRO A 29 -9.78 12.64 -8.23
CA PRO A 29 -11.03 12.14 -8.81
C PRO A 29 -11.40 10.72 -8.36
N VAL A 30 -10.44 9.95 -7.86
CA VAL A 30 -10.60 8.52 -7.51
C VAL A 30 -10.35 8.25 -6.03
N LEU A 31 -9.87 9.24 -5.26
CA LEU A 31 -9.71 9.13 -3.82
C LEU A 31 -11.06 8.91 -3.13
N ASP A 32 -11.00 8.10 -2.07
CA ASP A 32 -12.04 7.92 -1.09
C ASP A 32 -11.43 8.21 0.28
N GLU A 33 -11.96 9.18 1.01
CA GLU A 33 -11.39 9.63 2.27
C GLU A 33 -11.44 8.53 3.34
N GLU A 34 -12.40 7.59 3.25
CA GLU A 34 -12.48 6.43 4.15
C GLU A 34 -11.37 5.40 3.92
N LEU A 35 -10.58 5.56 2.85
CA LEU A 35 -9.44 4.72 2.47
C LEU A 35 -8.08 5.36 2.79
N ILE A 36 -8.08 6.54 3.42
CA ILE A 36 -6.88 7.33 3.73
C ILE A 36 -6.77 7.49 5.24
N TYR A 37 -5.67 6.99 5.80
CA TYR A 37 -5.42 7.02 7.24
C TYR A 37 -4.12 7.75 7.53
N PHE A 38 -4.15 8.59 8.54
CA PHE A 38 -2.98 9.22 9.12
C PHE A 38 -2.99 8.98 10.63
N VAL A 39 -1.83 8.63 11.17
CA VAL A 39 -1.64 8.47 12.61
C VAL A 39 -0.88 9.68 13.12
N TYR A 40 -1.39 10.29 14.17
CA TYR A 40 -0.82 11.47 14.80
C TYR A 40 -0.33 11.14 16.21
N TYR A 41 0.81 11.70 16.58
CA TYR A 41 1.34 11.70 17.93
C TYR A 41 1.81 13.14 18.22
N GLU A 42 1.30 13.75 19.29
CA GLU A 42 1.55 15.17 19.63
C GLU A 42 1.34 16.12 18.43
N ASP A 43 0.18 16.00 17.78
CA ASP A 43 -0.22 16.77 16.58
C ASP A 43 0.71 16.62 15.35
N LYS A 44 1.67 15.70 15.39
CA LYS A 44 2.58 15.41 14.28
C LYS A 44 2.19 14.09 13.60
N PRO A 45 2.11 14.06 12.26
CA PRO A 45 1.83 12.82 11.55
C PRO A 45 3.05 11.88 11.64
N VAL A 46 2.85 10.71 12.25
CA VAL A 46 3.86 9.66 12.46
C VAL A 46 3.56 8.38 11.68
N GLY A 47 2.39 8.26 11.08
CA GLY A 47 2.05 7.13 10.21
C GLY A 47 1.06 7.52 9.14
N PHE A 48 1.04 6.76 8.04
CA PHE A 48 0.02 6.89 7.02
C PHE A 48 -0.24 5.56 6.29
N TYR A 49 -1.45 5.44 5.78
CA TYR A 49 -1.87 4.42 4.83
C TYR A 49 -2.79 5.06 3.80
N ILE A 50 -2.49 4.84 2.52
CA ILE A 50 -3.27 5.34 1.39
C ILE A 50 -3.66 4.12 0.57
N SER A 51 -4.97 3.94 0.39
CA SER A 51 -5.53 2.95 -0.54
C SER A 51 -6.49 3.61 -1.51
N LEU A 52 -6.71 2.98 -2.65
CA LEU A 52 -7.61 3.45 -3.69
C LEU A 52 -8.66 2.38 -4.01
N PRO A 53 -9.83 2.77 -4.51
CA PRO A 53 -10.80 1.82 -5.06
C PRO A 53 -10.20 1.09 -6.28
N GLU A 54 -10.48 -0.20 -6.43
CA GLU A 54 -10.11 -0.99 -7.61
C GLU A 54 -11.03 -0.62 -8.79
N LEU A 55 -10.66 0.43 -9.52
CA LEU A 55 -11.47 0.99 -10.59
C LEU A 55 -11.70 0.03 -11.76
N ASN A 56 -10.90 -1.03 -11.90
CA ASN A 56 -11.16 -2.05 -12.91
C ASN A 56 -12.52 -2.76 -12.69
N GLU A 57 -13.03 -2.76 -11.46
CA GLU A 57 -14.40 -3.21 -11.17
C GLU A 57 -15.47 -2.30 -11.78
N ILE A 58 -15.17 -1.03 -12.00
CA ILE A 58 -16.06 -0.10 -12.71
C ILE A 58 -15.77 -0.15 -14.22
N PHE A 59 -14.50 -0.22 -14.62
CA PHE A 59 -14.12 -0.17 -16.03
C PHE A 59 -14.66 -1.34 -16.86
N ARG A 60 -14.92 -2.49 -16.24
CA ARG A 60 -15.61 -3.61 -16.91
C ARG A 60 -17.01 -3.24 -17.45
N TYR A 61 -17.69 -2.23 -16.88
CA TYR A 61 -19.02 -1.79 -17.33
C TYR A 61 -18.96 -0.76 -18.46
N VAL A 62 -17.80 -0.12 -18.67
CA VAL A 62 -17.59 0.86 -19.75
C VAL A 62 -16.81 0.29 -20.92
N ASN A 63 -16.39 -0.99 -20.84
CA ASN A 63 -15.64 -1.71 -21.87
C ASN A 63 -14.40 -0.93 -22.36
N GLY A 64 -13.71 -0.26 -21.43
CA GLY A 64 -12.52 0.55 -21.74
C GLY A 64 -12.78 1.85 -22.52
N ASN A 65 -14.04 2.14 -22.90
CA ASN A 65 -14.38 3.35 -23.65
C ASN A 65 -14.97 4.43 -22.73
N LEU A 66 -14.21 5.49 -22.51
CA LEU A 66 -14.61 6.66 -21.72
C LEU A 66 -15.15 7.82 -22.60
N ASN A 67 -15.92 7.48 -23.64
CA ASN A 67 -16.77 8.46 -24.32
C ASN A 67 -17.85 9.03 -23.35
N LEU A 68 -18.72 9.93 -23.83
CA LEU A 68 -19.73 10.57 -22.98
C LEU A 68 -20.59 9.55 -22.21
N PHE A 69 -21.07 8.50 -22.87
CA PHE A 69 -21.85 7.42 -22.25
C PHE A 69 -21.02 6.59 -21.28
N GLY A 70 -19.76 6.31 -21.60
CA GLY A 70 -18.82 5.63 -20.72
C GLY A 70 -18.57 6.40 -19.43
N LYS A 71 -18.41 7.73 -19.51
CA LYS A 71 -18.27 8.61 -18.34
C LYS A 71 -19.53 8.60 -17.48
N LEU A 72 -20.72 8.67 -18.07
CA LEU A 72 -21.98 8.59 -17.33
C LEU A 72 -22.14 7.24 -16.62
N LYS A 73 -21.84 6.12 -17.30
CA LYS A 73 -21.81 4.79 -16.69
C LYS A 73 -20.79 4.71 -15.54
N PHE A 74 -19.59 5.22 -15.75
CA PHE A 74 -18.55 5.26 -14.72
C PHE A 74 -19.04 6.02 -13.47
N LEU A 75 -19.59 7.22 -13.65
CA LEU A 75 -20.12 8.03 -12.56
C LEU A 75 -21.29 7.35 -11.84
N TYR A 76 -22.20 6.71 -12.57
CA TYR A 76 -23.28 5.92 -11.99
C TYR A 76 -22.76 4.77 -11.13
N HIS A 77 -21.82 3.97 -11.64
CA HIS A 77 -21.25 2.85 -10.89
C HIS A 77 -20.41 3.30 -9.69
N LYS A 78 -19.72 4.44 -9.81
CA LYS A 78 -19.01 5.08 -8.71
C LYS A 78 -19.98 5.52 -7.61
N TRP A 79 -21.05 6.24 -7.97
CA TRP A 79 -22.07 6.70 -7.03
C TRP A 79 -22.81 5.55 -6.34
N LYS A 80 -23.14 4.49 -7.10
CA LYS A 80 -23.79 3.28 -6.60
C LYS A 80 -22.91 2.46 -5.64
N GLY A 81 -21.59 2.72 -5.59
CA GLY A 81 -20.66 1.90 -4.81
C GLY A 81 -20.48 0.51 -5.41
N THR A 82 -20.40 0.41 -6.74
CA THR A 82 -20.21 -0.88 -7.43
C THR A 82 -18.84 -1.49 -7.13
N CYS A 83 -17.82 -0.64 -6.94
CA CYS A 83 -16.50 -1.08 -6.52
C CYS A 83 -16.53 -1.58 -5.08
N ARG A 84 -16.23 -2.86 -4.89
CA ARG A 84 -16.21 -3.56 -3.60
C ARG A 84 -14.80 -3.90 -3.12
N THR A 85 -13.77 -3.59 -3.90
CA THR A 85 -12.39 -3.85 -3.52
C THR A 85 -11.58 -2.57 -3.47
N SER A 86 -10.74 -2.42 -2.45
CA SER A 86 -9.69 -1.41 -2.42
C SER A 86 -8.32 -2.06 -2.54
N PHE A 87 -7.32 -1.30 -2.98
CA PHE A 87 -5.93 -1.73 -3.01
C PHE A 87 -5.01 -0.70 -2.35
N GLY A 88 -4.10 -1.17 -1.49
CA GLY A 88 -3.09 -0.35 -0.84
C GLY A 88 -2.10 0.20 -1.84
N VAL A 89 -1.87 1.52 -1.82
CA VAL A 89 -0.95 2.24 -2.69
C VAL A 89 0.34 2.57 -1.95
N ALA A 90 0.22 3.07 -0.73
CA ALA A 90 1.38 3.46 0.06
C ALA A 90 1.09 3.31 1.55
N PHE A 91 2.09 2.85 2.28
CA PHE A 91 2.06 2.66 3.71
C PHE A 91 3.37 3.12 4.31
N GLY A 92 3.36 3.69 5.51
CA GLY A 92 4.60 3.97 6.21
C GLY A 92 4.40 4.51 7.60
N ILE A 93 5.23 4.03 8.52
CA ILE A 93 5.36 4.55 9.88
C ILE A 93 6.74 5.16 10.03
N ASP A 94 6.80 6.32 10.68
CA ASP A 94 8.03 6.98 11.06
C ASP A 94 8.93 6.02 11.86
N PRO A 95 10.24 5.88 11.54
CA PRO A 95 11.12 4.92 12.20
C PRO A 95 11.08 4.98 13.73
N ASP A 96 10.95 6.18 14.30
CA ASP A 96 10.90 6.39 15.76
C ASP A 96 9.62 5.84 16.41
N HIS A 97 8.64 5.46 15.60
CA HIS A 97 7.33 4.96 16.00
C HIS A 97 7.04 3.53 15.51
N GLN A 98 7.97 2.91 14.78
CA GLN A 98 7.83 1.54 14.31
C GLN A 98 7.91 0.53 15.46
N GLY A 99 7.18 -0.59 15.34
CA GLY A 99 7.22 -1.66 16.33
C GLY A 99 6.45 -1.35 17.63
N LYS A 100 5.71 -0.25 17.66
CA LYS A 100 4.82 0.16 18.76
C LYS A 100 3.35 -0.26 18.53
N GLY A 101 3.09 -1.08 17.51
CA GLY A 101 1.75 -1.57 17.17
C GLY A 101 0.92 -0.65 16.27
N LEU A 102 1.46 0.49 15.83
CA LEU A 102 0.75 1.45 14.97
C LEU A 102 0.35 0.85 13.62
N GLU A 103 1.17 -0.04 13.08
CA GLU A 103 0.88 -0.74 11.83
C GLU A 103 -0.42 -1.53 11.95
N GLY A 104 -0.53 -2.37 12.98
CA GLY A 104 -1.73 -3.17 13.25
C GLY A 104 -2.95 -2.31 13.57
N ALA A 105 -2.77 -1.23 14.34
CA ALA A 105 -3.85 -0.31 14.70
C ALA A 105 -4.51 0.33 13.46
N ILE A 106 -3.71 0.75 12.46
CA ILE A 106 -4.24 1.28 11.20
C ILE A 106 -5.11 0.23 10.50
N PHE A 107 -4.62 -1.00 10.35
CA PHE A 107 -5.37 -2.03 9.63
C PHE A 107 -6.62 -2.49 10.38
N GLN A 108 -6.57 -2.57 11.71
CA GLN A 108 -7.74 -2.89 12.53
C GLN A 108 -8.81 -1.79 12.44
N GLU A 109 -8.39 -0.52 12.49
CA GLU A 109 -9.33 0.59 12.36
C GLU A 109 -9.96 0.63 10.96
N MET A 110 -9.16 0.39 9.92
CA MET A 110 -9.66 0.26 8.56
C MET A 110 -10.67 -0.90 8.45
N GLU A 111 -10.34 -2.07 8.99
CA GLU A 111 -11.25 -3.21 9.03
C GLU A 111 -12.57 -2.85 9.73
N ARG A 112 -12.50 -2.15 10.88
CA ARG A 112 -13.67 -1.69 11.63
C ARG A 112 -14.56 -0.75 10.81
N VAL A 113 -13.96 0.24 10.14
CA VAL A 113 -14.68 1.21 9.30
C VAL A 113 -15.33 0.51 8.11
N LEU A 114 -14.61 -0.39 7.45
CA LEU A 114 -15.11 -1.10 6.27
C LEU A 114 -16.20 -2.13 6.59
N ARG A 115 -16.13 -2.78 7.76
CA ARG A 115 -17.15 -3.70 8.24
C ARG A 115 -18.42 -2.99 8.75
N ASN A 116 -18.41 -1.67 8.91
CA ASN A 116 -19.58 -0.92 9.38
C ASN A 116 -20.76 -1.12 8.40
N ALA A 117 -21.80 -1.82 8.85
CA ALA A 117 -22.94 -2.21 8.02
C ALA A 117 -23.68 -1.03 7.35
N LYS A 118 -23.62 0.18 7.92
CA LYS A 118 -24.24 1.37 7.33
C LYS A 118 -23.42 1.96 6.17
N LYS A 119 -22.14 1.63 6.10
CA LYS A 119 -21.16 2.18 5.15
C LYS A 119 -20.43 1.09 4.35
N ARG A 120 -20.98 -0.12 4.30
CA ARG A 120 -20.32 -1.33 3.75
C ARG A 120 -20.10 -1.22 2.24
N ARG A 121 -19.12 -0.39 1.88
CA ARG A 121 -18.75 -0.02 0.51
C ARG A 121 -17.78 -1.03 -0.06
N TYR A 122 -16.79 -1.44 0.72
CA TYR A 122 -15.77 -2.41 0.34
C TYR A 122 -15.91 -3.71 1.14
N ASP A 123 -15.82 -4.83 0.44
CA ASP A 123 -15.80 -6.18 0.99
C ASP A 123 -14.37 -6.74 1.06
N ASN A 124 -13.46 -6.24 0.23
CA ASN A 124 -12.09 -6.74 0.10
C ASN A 124 -11.05 -5.62 0.11
N ILE A 125 -9.85 -5.96 0.60
CA ILE A 125 -8.68 -5.09 0.59
C ILE A 125 -7.50 -5.90 0.07
N ILE A 126 -6.85 -5.39 -0.97
CA ILE A 126 -5.63 -5.98 -1.53
C ILE A 126 -4.45 -5.14 -1.07
N ILE A 127 -3.57 -5.71 -0.25
CA ILE A 127 -2.30 -5.06 0.07
C ILE A 127 -1.29 -5.49 -0.99
N THR A 128 -0.67 -4.51 -1.64
CA THR A 128 0.25 -4.74 -2.76
C THR A 128 1.68 -4.37 -2.37
N TRP A 129 2.64 -4.81 -3.19
CA TRP A 129 4.06 -4.44 -3.08
C TRP A 129 4.73 -4.81 -1.74
N ILE A 130 4.32 -5.90 -1.11
CA ILE A 130 5.08 -6.48 0.01
C ILE A 130 6.12 -7.44 -0.56
N GLY A 131 7.39 -7.03 -0.53
CA GLY A 131 8.52 -7.87 -0.91
C GLY A 131 8.81 -8.97 0.11
N ASP A 132 9.40 -10.07 -0.35
CA ASP A 132 9.90 -11.17 0.50
C ASP A 132 10.96 -10.70 1.52
N PHE A 133 11.63 -9.59 1.21
CA PHE A 133 12.54 -8.88 2.09
C PHE A 133 11.85 -8.09 3.23
N ASN A 134 10.52 -8.05 3.32
CA ASN A 134 9.77 -7.40 4.42
C ASN A 134 8.92 -8.40 5.23
N PRO A 135 9.55 -9.35 5.95
CA PRO A 135 8.84 -10.39 6.69
C PRO A 135 7.96 -9.84 7.82
N LYS A 136 8.29 -8.64 8.36
CA LYS A 136 7.48 -7.98 9.38
C LYS A 136 6.09 -7.63 8.84
N MET A 137 6.02 -7.00 7.66
CA MET A 137 4.72 -6.66 7.05
C MET A 137 3.94 -7.89 6.64
N ILE A 138 4.61 -8.93 6.11
CA ILE A 138 3.96 -10.22 5.79
C ILE A 138 3.24 -10.76 7.03
N ARG A 139 3.93 -10.87 8.17
CA ARG A 139 3.35 -11.37 9.43
C ARG A 139 2.19 -10.53 9.94
N ILE A 140 2.25 -9.20 9.80
CA ILE A 140 1.14 -8.31 10.18
C ILE A 140 -0.10 -8.63 9.34
N ILE A 141 0.05 -8.75 8.01
CA ILE A 141 -1.07 -9.04 7.11
C ILE A 141 -1.63 -10.44 7.36
N GLU A 142 -0.78 -11.46 7.56
CA GLU A 142 -1.21 -12.81 7.92
C GLU A 142 -1.95 -12.84 9.26
N GLY A 143 -1.46 -12.12 10.27
CA GLY A 143 -2.11 -12.00 11.58
C GLY A 143 -3.48 -11.35 11.54
N LEU A 144 -3.76 -10.54 10.51
CA LEU A 144 -5.06 -9.93 10.25
C LEU A 144 -5.96 -10.81 9.36
N GLY A 145 -5.55 -12.06 9.09
CA GLY A 145 -6.29 -13.00 8.24
C GLY A 145 -6.09 -12.82 6.74
N GLY A 146 -5.13 -11.98 6.33
CA GLY A 146 -4.73 -11.81 4.94
C GLY A 146 -4.17 -13.11 4.37
N LYS A 147 -4.44 -13.34 3.08
CA LYS A 147 -3.97 -14.52 2.35
C LYS A 147 -3.21 -14.10 1.10
N PRO A 148 -2.14 -14.82 0.69
CA PRO A 148 -1.48 -14.55 -0.57
C PRO A 148 -2.46 -14.66 -1.74
N LEU A 149 -2.69 -13.55 -2.45
CA LEU A 149 -3.51 -13.54 -3.67
C LEU A 149 -2.67 -13.88 -4.90
N ARG A 150 -1.48 -13.27 -5.00
CA ARG A 150 -0.54 -13.47 -6.10
C ARG A 150 0.88 -13.20 -5.62
N ILE A 151 1.82 -14.07 -6.02
CA ILE A 151 3.25 -13.87 -5.81
C ILE A 151 3.88 -13.52 -7.16
N MET A 152 4.62 -12.41 -7.20
CA MET A 152 5.33 -11.95 -8.39
C MET A 152 6.83 -12.10 -8.15
N ALA A 153 7.55 -12.61 -9.14
CA ALA A 153 9.01 -12.73 -9.10
C ALA A 153 9.64 -11.65 -9.97
N THR A 154 10.60 -10.92 -9.41
CA THR A 154 11.42 -9.95 -10.15
C THR A 154 12.81 -10.55 -10.35
N TYR A 155 13.23 -10.68 -11.60
CA TYR A 155 14.55 -11.21 -11.96
C TYR A 155 15.53 -10.06 -12.20
N ARG A 156 16.78 -10.23 -11.75
CA ARG A 156 17.89 -9.31 -12.02
C ARG A 156 18.93 -10.05 -12.85
N LYS A 157 19.31 -9.50 -14.01
CA LYS A 157 20.46 -9.97 -14.80
C LYS A 157 21.65 -9.06 -14.50
N LEU A 158 22.74 -9.65 -14.03
CA LEU A 158 24.03 -8.98 -13.93
C LEU A 158 24.72 -9.11 -15.29
N PHE A 159 25.18 -8.00 -15.85
CA PHE A 159 25.85 -7.99 -17.16
C PHE A 159 27.33 -8.36 -17.06
N ASP A 160 27.94 -8.12 -15.90
CA ASP A 160 29.23 -8.69 -15.55
C ASP A 160 29.02 -10.12 -15.04
N GLU A 161 29.58 -11.10 -15.75
CA GLU A 161 29.46 -12.52 -15.42
C GLU A 161 30.22 -12.88 -14.13
N ASN A 162 31.15 -12.04 -13.70
CA ASN A 162 31.91 -12.23 -12.45
C ASN A 162 31.27 -11.53 -11.24
N ALA A 163 30.20 -10.75 -11.44
CA ALA A 163 29.57 -10.03 -10.35
C ALA A 163 28.81 -10.98 -9.42
N GLU A 164 29.03 -10.84 -8.11
CA GLU A 164 28.30 -11.60 -7.10
C GLU A 164 26.86 -11.12 -6.96
N PHE A 165 25.94 -12.07 -6.79
CA PHE A 165 24.54 -11.76 -6.53
C PHE A 165 24.26 -11.51 -5.04
N GLU A 166 23.89 -10.27 -4.74
CA GLU A 166 23.36 -9.86 -3.44
C GLU A 166 21.83 -9.70 -3.49
N ARG A 167 21.14 -10.38 -2.57
CA ARG A 167 19.70 -10.17 -2.35
C ARG A 167 19.46 -8.80 -1.71
N SER A 168 18.27 -8.24 -1.93
CA SER A 168 17.83 -7.05 -1.20
C SER A 168 17.87 -7.32 0.31
N PRO A 169 18.38 -6.38 1.13
CA PRO A 169 18.48 -6.57 2.57
C PRO A 169 17.09 -6.70 3.20
N ILE A 170 17.01 -7.54 4.25
CA ILE A 170 15.78 -7.69 5.01
C ILE A 170 15.48 -6.39 5.80
N ILE A 171 14.29 -5.84 5.60
CA ILE A 171 13.83 -4.65 6.32
C ILE A 171 13.57 -4.99 7.80
N GLY A 172 14.07 -4.14 8.70
CA GLY A 172 13.82 -4.25 10.14
C GLY A 172 14.79 -5.16 10.89
N VAL A 173 15.80 -5.73 10.23
CA VAL A 173 16.90 -6.46 10.86
C VAL A 173 18.12 -5.54 10.97
N ARG A 174 18.72 -5.39 12.16
CA ARG A 174 20.02 -4.69 12.30
C ARG A 174 21.08 -5.42 11.48
N LYS A 175 21.92 -4.69 10.72
CA LYS A 175 23.06 -5.26 9.99
C LYS A 175 23.83 -6.24 10.89
N GLY A 176 23.96 -7.50 10.47
CA GLY A 176 24.65 -8.58 11.20
C GLY A 176 23.75 -9.67 11.83
N ASN A 177 22.43 -9.55 11.78
CA ASN A 177 21.49 -10.52 12.38
C ASN A 177 20.52 -11.15 11.35
N ASN A 178 20.93 -11.31 10.09
CA ASN A 178 20.08 -11.89 9.05
C ASN A 178 19.95 -13.42 9.23
N PRO A 179 18.78 -13.97 9.60
CA PRO A 179 18.62 -15.41 9.76
C PRO A 179 18.76 -16.19 8.44
N MET A 180 18.53 -15.51 7.31
CA MET A 180 18.57 -16.10 5.97
C MET A 180 19.98 -16.18 5.38
N GLU A 181 20.98 -15.50 5.97
CA GLU A 181 22.40 -15.72 5.63
C GLU A 181 22.88 -17.09 6.09
N LYS A 182 22.26 -17.66 7.14
CA LYS A 182 22.62 -18.98 7.70
C LYS A 182 22.01 -20.17 6.97
N MET A 183 21.24 -19.94 5.91
CA MET A 183 20.59 -20.99 5.09
C MET A 183 21.20 -21.09 3.67
N ARG A 184 22.37 -20.49 3.45
CA ARG A 184 23.20 -20.76 2.26
C ARG A 184 24.12 -21.94 2.52
#